data_AF-A0A120MYW7-F1
#
_entry.id   AF-A0A120MYW7-F1
#
_cell.length_a   1.000
_cell.length_b   1.000
_cell.length_c   1.000
_cell.angle_alpha   90.00
_cell.angle_beta   90.00
_cell.angle_gamma   90.00
#
_symmetry.space_group_name_H-M   'P 1'
#
loop_
_entity.id
_entity.type
_entity.pdbx_description
1 polymer ?
#
loop_
_entity_poly.entity_id
_entity_poly.type
_entity_poly.pdbx_seq_one_letter_code
_entity_poly.pdbx_strand_id
1 'polypeptide(L)'
;MLGIPFGFAGVKGIKSTGNKIKKWRDKLGLQKAGSYLAQMVRMQEEIGTGGGGFRYIYAAFLQEADAWLPGNGLAAVSVMFTQAGDLWRTAAVQAAGIYKGRISSQQDFDLMGNYLIEIAELEKEAFLVLKKIKWQ
;
A
#
# COMPACT_ATOMS: atom_id res chain seq x y z
N MET A 1 -2.09 -5.99 -11.33
CA MET A 1 -1.13 -5.65 -10.25
C MET A 1 0.32 -6.10 -10.50
N LEU A 2 0.58 -7.31 -11.02
CA LEU A 2 1.96 -7.83 -11.22
C LEU A 2 2.63 -7.49 -12.56
N GLY A 3 1.86 -7.47 -13.66
CA GLY A 3 2.38 -7.44 -15.04
C GLY A 3 2.01 -6.19 -15.83
N ILE A 4 1.83 -5.04 -15.18
CA ILE A 4 1.51 -3.80 -15.90
C ILE A 4 2.75 -3.40 -16.73
N PRO A 5 2.62 -3.15 -18.05
CA PRO A 5 3.76 -2.94 -18.96
C PRO A 5 4.59 -1.69 -18.65
N PHE A 6 4.22 -0.90 -17.64
CA PHE A 6 4.96 0.26 -17.19
C PHE A 6 5.13 0.28 -15.66
N GLY A 7 6.27 0.79 -15.18
CA GLY A 7 6.66 0.76 -13.77
C GLY A 7 5.97 1.76 -12.85
N PHE A 8 4.95 2.48 -13.33
CA PHE A 8 4.25 3.53 -12.58
C PHE A 8 2.94 3.07 -11.93
N ALA A 9 2.51 1.82 -12.16
CA ALA A 9 1.27 1.30 -11.60
C ALA A 9 1.47 -0.09 -10.96
N GLY A 10 0.48 -0.50 -10.15
CA GLY A 10 0.53 -1.74 -9.37
C GLY A 10 1.67 -1.76 -8.36
N VAL A 11 2.15 -2.95 -8.01
CA VAL A 11 3.17 -3.13 -6.97
C VAL A 11 4.49 -2.41 -7.30
N LYS A 12 4.84 -2.32 -8.59
CA LYS A 12 6.02 -1.56 -9.05
C LYS A 12 5.84 -0.06 -8.83
N GLY A 13 4.64 0.47 -9.10
CA GLY A 13 4.30 1.86 -8.86
C GLY A 13 4.39 2.22 -7.37
N ILE A 14 3.80 1.39 -6.50
CA ILE A 14 3.86 1.59 -5.04
C ILE A 14 5.32 1.59 -4.56
N LYS A 15 6.11 0.59 -4.96
CA LYS A 15 7.54 0.51 -4.62
C LYS A 15 8.34 1.70 -5.14
N SER A 16 8.08 2.14 -6.37
CA SER A 16 8.75 3.31 -6.97
C SER A 16 8.44 4.58 -6.18
N THR A 17 7.17 4.78 -5.81
CA THR A 17 6.74 5.90 -4.97
C THR A 17 7.41 5.87 -3.60
N GLY A 18 7.45 4.71 -2.93
CA GLY A 18 8.15 4.55 -1.66
C GLY A 18 9.63 4.97 -1.75
N ASN A 19 10.34 4.53 -2.79
CA ASN A 19 11.73 4.93 -3.03
C ASN A 19 11.91 6.43 -3.30
N LYS A 20 10.93 7.09 -3.90
CA LYS A 20 10.97 8.54 -4.14
C LYS A 20 10.73 9.32 -2.85
N ILE A 21 9.78 8.88 -2.01
CA ILE A 21 9.45 9.53 -0.73
C ILE A 21 10.68 9.71 0.15
N LYS A 22 11.54 8.68 0.23
CA LYS A 22 12.80 8.74 0.98
C LYS A 22 13.71 9.91 0.58
N LYS A 23 13.55 10.44 -0.63
CA LYS A 23 14.38 11.54 -1.16
C LYS A 23 13.64 12.87 -1.18
N TRP A 24 12.35 12.91 -0.83
CA TRP A 24 11.52 14.10 -1.02
C TRP A 24 11.92 15.25 -0.12
N ARG A 25 12.22 14.99 1.16
CA ARG A 25 12.63 16.04 2.09
C ARG A 25 13.84 16.81 1.54
N ASP A 26 14.92 16.11 1.22
CA ASP A 26 16.16 16.74 0.75
C ASP A 26 16.01 17.38 -0.65
N LYS A 27 15.23 16.77 -1.54
CA LYS A 27 15.07 17.26 -2.92
C LYS A 27 14.04 18.38 -3.09
N LEU A 28 12.98 18.36 -2.30
CA LEU A 28 11.83 19.26 -2.46
C LEU A 28 11.73 20.28 -1.33
N GLY A 29 12.44 20.08 -0.23
CA GLY A 29 12.24 20.81 1.02
C GLY A 29 11.03 20.28 1.80
N LEU A 30 11.03 20.57 3.10
CA LEU A 30 10.06 20.01 4.05
C LEU A 30 8.59 20.35 3.69
N GLN A 31 8.32 21.60 3.35
CA GLN A 31 6.95 22.07 3.06
C GLN A 31 6.36 21.35 1.84
N LYS A 32 7.08 21.34 0.71
CA LYS A 32 6.60 20.72 -0.53
C LYS A 32 6.50 19.20 -0.39
N ALA A 33 7.47 18.58 0.28
CA ALA A 33 7.45 17.15 0.56
C ALA A 33 6.24 16.76 1.43
N GLY A 34 5.95 17.53 2.47
CA GLY A 34 4.76 17.36 3.31
C GLY A 34 3.45 17.51 2.53
N SER A 35 3.33 18.54 1.68
CA SER A 35 2.14 18.73 0.84
C SER A 35 1.91 17.56 -0.13
N TYR A 36 2.97 16.97 -0.69
CA TYR A 36 2.84 15.80 -1.56
C TYR A 36 2.34 14.57 -0.80
N LEU A 37 2.83 14.35 0.42
CA LEU A 37 2.33 13.29 1.30
C LEU A 37 0.86 13.51 1.68
N ALA A 38 0.47 14.75 1.96
CA ALA A 38 -0.93 15.09 2.25
C ALA A 38 -1.86 14.77 1.05
N GLN A 39 -1.44 15.12 -0.17
CA GLN A 39 -2.20 14.79 -1.38
C GLN A 39 -2.30 13.28 -1.60
N MET A 40 -1.22 12.53 -1.32
CA MET A 40 -1.24 11.07 -1.41
C MET A 40 -2.27 10.45 -0.43
N VAL A 41 -2.26 10.88 0.83
CA VAL A 41 -3.25 10.42 1.83
C VAL A 41 -4.67 10.79 1.40
N ARG A 42 -4.88 12.01 0.90
CA ARG A 42 -6.18 12.46 0.40
C ARG A 42 -6.70 11.60 -0.75
N MET A 43 -5.84 11.27 -1.73
CA MET A 43 -6.21 10.38 -2.83
C MET A 43 -6.62 8.99 -2.30
N GLN A 44 -5.95 8.49 -1.28
CA GLN A 44 -6.19 7.16 -0.72
C GLN A 44 -7.46 7.08 0.14
N GLU A 45 -7.68 8.06 1.01
CA GLU A 45 -8.73 8.03 2.04
C GLU A 45 -10.00 8.78 1.62
N GLU A 46 -9.89 9.97 1.02
CA GLU A 46 -11.06 10.79 0.66
C GLU A 46 -11.58 10.48 -0.74
N ILE A 47 -10.68 10.34 -1.71
CA ILE A 47 -11.07 10.09 -3.11
C ILE A 47 -11.34 8.61 -3.34
N GLY A 48 -10.79 7.74 -2.48
CA GLY A 48 -11.01 6.29 -2.58
C GLY A 48 -10.25 5.66 -3.75
N THR A 49 -9.00 6.05 -4.01
CA THR A 49 -8.21 5.47 -5.11
C THR A 49 -7.42 4.22 -4.70
N GLY A 50 -7.84 3.50 -3.67
CA GLY A 50 -7.20 2.25 -3.26
C GLY A 50 -6.08 2.41 -2.23
N GLY A 51 -6.38 3.03 -1.08
CA GLY A 51 -5.66 2.81 0.17
C GLY A 51 -6.10 1.52 0.87
N GLY A 52 -6.15 1.53 2.20
CA GLY A 52 -6.51 0.36 3.01
C GLY A 52 -7.94 -0.14 2.77
N GLY A 53 -8.90 0.76 2.54
CA GLY A 53 -10.31 0.42 2.32
C GLY A 53 -10.54 -0.64 1.23
N PHE A 54 -9.91 -0.49 0.07
CA PHE A 54 -10.04 -1.47 -1.03
C PHE A 54 -9.40 -2.81 -0.70
N ARG A 55 -8.33 -2.81 0.10
CA ARG A 55 -7.68 -4.05 0.55
C ARG A 55 -8.59 -4.80 1.50
N TYR A 56 -9.25 -4.11 2.42
CA TYR A 56 -10.24 -4.73 3.31
C TYR A 56 -11.44 -5.27 2.55
N ILE A 57 -11.98 -4.53 1.57
CA ILE A 57 -13.08 -5.02 0.73
C ILE A 57 -12.66 -6.27 -0.03
N TYR A 58 -11.46 -6.27 -0.64
CA TYR A 58 -10.97 -7.44 -1.36
C TYR A 58 -10.65 -8.62 -0.43
N ALA A 59 -10.11 -8.36 0.76
CA ALA A 59 -9.90 -9.38 1.78
C ALA A 59 -11.22 -10.03 2.21
N ALA A 60 -12.25 -9.23 2.49
CA ALA A 60 -13.58 -9.73 2.84
C ALA A 60 -14.19 -10.56 1.71
N PHE A 61 -14.06 -10.11 0.46
CA PHE A 61 -14.47 -10.87 -0.71
C PHE A 61 -13.76 -12.24 -0.79
N LEU A 62 -12.44 -12.27 -0.61
CA LEU A 62 -11.68 -13.52 -0.64
C LEU A 62 -12.07 -14.48 0.49
N GLN A 63 -12.37 -13.93 1.67
CA GLN A 63 -12.84 -14.71 2.81
C GLN A 63 -14.21 -15.34 2.52
N GLU A 64 -15.15 -14.57 1.97
CA GLU A 64 -16.46 -15.08 1.58
C GLU A 64 -16.35 -16.11 0.44
N ALA A 65 -15.52 -15.84 -0.56
CA ALA A 65 -15.29 -16.75 -1.68
C ALA A 65 -14.68 -18.10 -1.24
N ASP A 66 -13.85 -18.12 -0.19
CA ASP A 66 -13.29 -19.36 0.36
C ASP A 66 -14.38 -20.32 0.86
N ALA A 67 -15.50 -19.79 1.37
CA ALA A 67 -16.63 -20.62 1.80
C ALA A 67 -17.33 -21.34 0.62
N TRP A 68 -17.29 -20.76 -0.57
CA TRP A 68 -17.86 -21.34 -1.80
C TRP A 68 -16.84 -22.19 -2.58
N LEU A 69 -15.55 -21.91 -2.40
CA LEU A 69 -14.44 -22.54 -3.12
C LEU A 69 -13.38 -23.07 -2.14
N PRO A 70 -13.74 -23.98 -1.22
CA PRO A 70 -12.87 -24.41 -0.15
C PRO A 70 -11.61 -25.11 -0.67
N GLY A 71 -10.50 -24.95 0.05
CA GLY A 71 -9.22 -25.60 -0.27
C GLY A 71 -8.37 -24.88 -1.31
N ASN A 72 -8.86 -23.77 -1.89
CA ASN A 72 -8.11 -22.95 -2.85
C ASN A 72 -7.15 -21.95 -2.18
N GLY A 73 -7.14 -21.87 -0.85
CA GLY A 73 -6.24 -21.00 -0.08
C GLY A 73 -6.65 -19.53 -0.07
N LEU A 74 -7.90 -19.20 -0.40
CA LEU A 74 -8.39 -17.82 -0.47
C LEU A 74 -8.44 -17.17 0.91
N ALA A 75 -8.78 -17.93 1.95
CA ALA A 75 -8.75 -17.45 3.34
C ALA A 75 -7.34 -16.97 3.75
N ALA A 76 -6.27 -17.67 3.35
CA ALA A 76 -4.91 -17.25 3.66
C ALA A 76 -4.54 -15.94 2.94
N VAL A 77 -4.93 -15.81 1.67
CA VAL A 77 -4.70 -14.57 0.89
C VAL A 77 -5.53 -13.41 1.45
N SER A 78 -6.76 -13.67 1.93
CA SER A 78 -7.58 -12.66 2.61
C SER A 78 -6.82 -12.01 3.76
N VAL A 79 -6.16 -12.81 4.62
CA VAL A 79 -5.34 -12.29 5.73
C VAL A 79 -4.22 -11.39 5.21
N MET A 80 -3.53 -11.75 4.13
CA MET A 80 -2.47 -10.93 3.54
C MET A 80 -2.99 -9.57 3.06
N PHE A 81 -4.19 -9.51 2.46
CA PHE A 81 -4.78 -8.24 2.06
C PHE A 81 -5.25 -7.40 3.25
N THR A 82 -5.77 -8.01 4.31
CA THR A 82 -6.07 -7.30 5.56
C THR A 82 -4.81 -6.64 6.13
N GLN A 83 -3.70 -7.39 6.20
CA GLN A 83 -2.40 -6.87 6.63
C GLN A 83 -1.91 -5.72 5.74
N ALA A 84 -2.03 -5.84 4.41
CA ALA A 84 -1.69 -4.76 3.49
C ALA A 84 -2.56 -3.52 3.75
N GLY A 85 -3.84 -3.70 4.09
CA GLY A 85 -4.73 -2.62 4.49
C GLY A 85 -4.27 -1.91 5.76
N ASP A 86 -3.86 -2.65 6.77
CA ASP A 86 -3.38 -2.12 8.05
C ASP A 86 -2.07 -1.32 7.86
N LEU A 87 -1.17 -1.82 7.01
CA LEU A 87 0.04 -1.10 6.63
C LEU A 87 -0.27 0.20 5.88
N TRP A 88 -1.26 0.20 4.97
CA TRP A 88 -1.71 1.43 4.31
C TRP A 88 -2.24 2.47 5.31
N ARG A 89 -3.01 2.06 6.33
CA ARG A 89 -3.46 2.98 7.39
C ARG A 89 -2.32 3.51 8.22
N THR A 90 -1.35 2.66 8.55
CA THR A 90 -0.15 3.03 9.30
C THR A 90 0.67 4.06 8.52
N ALA A 91 0.86 3.83 7.22
CA ALA A 91 1.49 4.75 6.29
C ALA A 91 0.76 6.10 6.22
N ALA A 92 -0.59 6.10 6.21
CA ALA A 92 -1.38 7.34 6.22
C ALA A 92 -1.18 8.15 7.51
N VAL A 93 -1.09 7.49 8.67
CA VAL A 93 -0.79 8.13 9.96
C VAL A 93 0.61 8.75 9.96
N GLN A 94 1.61 8.04 9.44
CA GLN A 94 2.99 8.54 9.30
C GLN A 94 3.03 9.79 8.40
N ALA A 95 2.41 9.72 7.22
CA ALA A 95 2.29 10.86 6.31
C ALA A 95 1.57 12.05 6.99
N ALA A 96 0.55 11.78 7.79
CA ALA A 96 -0.19 12.79 8.54
C ALA A 96 0.65 13.48 9.62
N GLY A 97 1.51 12.73 10.31
CA GLY A 97 2.49 13.29 11.24
C GLY A 97 3.45 14.25 10.54
N ILE A 98 3.93 13.87 9.36
CA ILE A 98 4.89 14.67 8.57
C ILE A 98 4.26 15.97 8.09
N TYR A 99 3.10 15.93 7.41
CA TYR A 99 2.52 17.15 6.84
C TYR A 99 1.98 18.10 7.92
N LYS A 100 1.56 17.59 9.08
CA LYS A 100 1.16 18.41 10.25
C LYS A 100 2.36 18.96 11.03
N GLY A 101 3.59 18.64 10.61
CA GLY A 101 4.82 19.10 11.24
C GLY A 101 5.10 18.52 12.63
N ARG A 102 4.41 17.45 13.04
CA ARG A 102 4.64 16.79 14.35
C ARG A 102 5.93 15.98 14.35
N ILE A 103 6.22 15.40 13.19
CA ILE A 103 7.46 14.71 12.84
C ILE A 103 7.92 15.30 11.52
N SER A 104 9.21 15.25 11.21
CA SER A 104 9.69 15.89 9.99
C SER A 104 11.06 15.43 9.56
N SER A 105 11.83 14.75 10.40
CA SER A 105 13.20 14.31 10.16
C SER A 105 13.34 13.48 8.89
N GLN A 106 14.56 13.37 8.36
CA GLN A 106 14.82 12.50 7.21
C GLN A 106 14.43 11.04 7.48
N GLN A 107 14.61 10.57 8.73
CA GLN A 107 14.19 9.23 9.16
C GLN A 107 12.67 9.03 9.05
N ASP A 108 11.87 10.08 9.28
CA ASP A 108 10.42 10.00 9.14
C ASP A 108 9.99 9.75 7.68
N PHE A 109 10.69 10.36 6.72
CA PHE A 109 10.52 10.12 5.29
C PHE A 109 11.03 8.74 4.87
N ASP A 110 12.13 8.27 5.47
CA ASP A 110 12.64 6.92 5.24
C ASP A 110 11.66 5.85 5.70
N LEU A 111 11.09 6.02 6.89
CA LEU A 111 10.04 5.16 7.44
C LEU A 111 8.78 5.16 6.56
N MET A 112 8.33 6.35 6.13
CA MET A 112 7.21 6.49 5.21
C MET A 112 7.45 5.74 3.88
N GLY A 113 8.66 5.86 3.33
CA GLY A 113 9.05 5.14 2.12
C GLY A 113 9.14 3.62 2.32
N ASN A 114 9.58 3.17 3.51
CA ASN A 114 9.65 1.75 3.86
C ASN A 114 8.26 1.11 3.89
N TYR A 115 7.25 1.77 4.47
CA TYR A 115 5.89 1.25 4.47
C TYR A 115 5.37 0.96 3.07
N LEU A 116 5.57 1.87 2.11
CA LEU A 116 5.15 1.64 0.72
C LEU A 116 5.90 0.46 0.08
N ILE A 117 7.18 0.29 0.38
CA ILE A 117 7.97 -0.84 -0.15
C ILE A 117 7.46 -2.16 0.44
N GLU A 118 7.18 -2.20 1.74
CA GLU A 118 6.64 -3.37 2.42
C GLU A 118 5.27 -3.77 1.87
N ILE A 119 4.35 -2.80 1.74
CA ILE A 119 3.04 -2.99 1.11
C ILE A 119 3.21 -3.56 -0.29
N ALA A 120 4.15 -3.03 -1.09
CA ALA A 120 4.36 -3.48 -2.46
C ALA A 120 4.84 -4.95 -2.53
N GLU A 121 5.71 -5.38 -1.62
CA GLU A 121 6.16 -6.78 -1.59
C GLU A 121 5.06 -7.71 -1.05
N LEU A 122 4.33 -7.31 0.00
CA LEU A 122 3.21 -8.09 0.54
C LEU A 122 2.10 -8.29 -0.50
N GLU A 123 1.67 -7.21 -1.18
CA GLU A 123 0.65 -7.31 -2.23
C GLU A 123 1.16 -8.16 -3.39
N LYS A 124 2.43 -8.04 -3.77
CA LYS A 124 3.03 -8.85 -4.82
C LYS A 124 3.00 -10.33 -4.46
N GLU A 125 3.33 -10.68 -3.23
CA GLU A 125 3.25 -12.06 -2.74
C GLU A 125 1.81 -12.57 -2.79
N ALA A 126 0.85 -11.81 -2.27
CA ALA A 126 -0.57 -12.16 -2.29
C ALA A 126 -1.07 -12.42 -3.72
N PHE A 127 -0.74 -11.54 -4.68
CA PHE A 127 -1.09 -11.75 -6.08
C PHE A 127 -0.37 -12.94 -6.73
N LEU A 128 0.84 -13.27 -6.31
CA LEU A 128 1.56 -14.45 -6.80
C LEU A 128 0.92 -15.74 -6.27
N VAL A 129 0.44 -15.75 -5.04
CA VAL A 129 -0.34 -16.87 -4.48
C VAL A 129 -1.63 -17.04 -5.27
N LEU A 130 -2.41 -15.98 -5.45
CA LEU A 130 -3.66 -16.02 -6.24
C LEU A 130 -3.44 -16.53 -7.67
N LYS A 131 -2.36 -16.09 -8.32
CA LYS A 131 -2.02 -16.53 -9.69
C LYS A 131 -1.76 -18.04 -9.79
N LYS A 132 -1.33 -18.69 -8.69
CA LYS A 132 -0.99 -20.12 -8.66
C LYS A 132 -2.18 -21.01 -8.29
N ILE A 133 -3.32 -20.43 -7.89
CA ILE A 133 -4.52 -21.20 -7.54
C ILE A 133 -4.98 -21.98 -8.78
N LYS A 134 -5.25 -23.27 -8.57
CA LYS A 134 -5.88 -24.15 -9.55
C LYS A 134 -7.33 -24.32 -9.15
N TRP A 135 -8.22 -23.60 -9.83
CA TRP A 135 -9.64 -23.70 -9.62
C TRP A 135 -10.12 -25.11 -9.95
N GLN A 136 -10.72 -25.78 -8.96
CA GLN A 136 -11.32 -27.11 -9.08
C GLN A 136 -12.83 -26.98 -9.19
#